data_AF-F8NXS1-F1
#
_entry.id   AF-F8NXS1-F1
#
_cell.length_a   1.000
_cell.length_b   1.000
_cell.length_c   1.000
_cell.angle_alpha   90.00
_cell.angle_beta   90.00
_cell.angle_gamma   90.00
#
_symmetry.space_group_name_H-M   'P 1'
#
loop_
_entity.id
_entity.type
_entity.pdbx_description
1 polymer ?
#
loop_
_entity_poly.entity_id
_entity_poly.type
_entity_poly.pdbx_seq_one_letter_code
_entity_poly.pdbx_strand_id
1 'polypeptide(L)'
;MLKEGTVLSLISRAKAKGQDADKFSQSNVQKVGDTKSKSGKTTQGDGIHSVVALIYEQYERMLRLNNSLDFDDLLVYGVKLFSGYRDSAQWCRHVLVDEFQDTNIMQYELMRFLAAASGCITVVGDPDQSNKLRIPKKLHTSYQLGPRPMLRSFVSEHEEAAFLAVEIKRIVALAGGMLHYGDFAVLLRFNAISRTIENALQKERIPCRILGGHKFFERSEVCDAPPQEDNVA
;
A
#
# COMPACT_ATOMS: atom_id res chain seq x y z
N MET A 1 -1.84 17.02 20.34
CA MET A 1 -0.55 17.05 19.62
C MET A 1 -0.68 16.22 18.35
N LEU A 2 -0.24 16.75 17.21
CA LEU A 2 -0.18 16.01 15.95
C LEU A 2 0.87 14.90 16.09
N LYS A 3 0.52 13.65 15.76
CA LYS A 3 1.49 12.55 15.72
C LYS A 3 2.29 12.65 14.42
N GLU A 4 3.59 12.39 14.49
CA GLU A 4 4.53 12.47 13.35
C GLU A 4 4.04 11.66 12.14
N GLY A 5 3.61 10.41 12.34
CA GLY A 5 3.08 9.57 11.26
C GLY A 5 1.83 10.14 10.58
N THR A 6 1.05 10.97 11.27
CA THR A 6 -0.11 11.65 10.67
C THR A 6 0.33 12.77 9.73
N VAL A 7 1.41 13.47 10.04
CA VAL A 7 1.94 14.55 9.18
C VAL A 7 2.58 13.96 7.93
N LEU A 8 3.43 12.93 8.09
CA LEU A 8 4.09 12.25 6.97
C LEU A 8 3.08 11.60 6.01
N SER A 9 2.04 10.94 6.53
CA SER A 9 0.99 10.36 5.68
C SER A 9 0.19 11.41 4.91
N LEU A 10 -0.01 12.60 5.47
CA LEU A 10 -0.65 13.71 4.76
C LEU A 10 0.23 14.27 3.64
N ILE A 11 1.54 14.39 3.89
CA ILE A 11 2.54 14.81 2.89
C ILE A 11 2.60 13.79 1.75
N SER A 12 2.76 12.50 2.08
CA SER A 12 2.77 11.41 1.10
C SER A 12 1.53 11.39 0.21
N ARG A 13 0.34 11.57 0.81
CA ARG A 13 -0.92 11.67 0.06
C ARG A 13 -0.99 12.92 -0.82
N ALA A 14 -0.36 14.03 -0.43
CA ALA A 14 -0.27 15.23 -1.26
C ALA A 14 0.66 14.99 -2.46
N LYS A 15 1.83 14.37 -2.23
CA LYS A 15 2.78 13.96 -3.29
C LYS A 15 2.14 12.98 -4.27
N ALA A 16 1.42 11.97 -3.80
CA ALA A 16 0.69 11.01 -4.65
C ALA A 16 -0.37 11.66 -5.56
N LYS A 17 -0.79 12.90 -5.25
CA LYS A 17 -1.70 13.73 -6.07
C LYS A 17 -0.97 14.77 -6.92
N GLY A 18 0.36 14.85 -6.86
CA GLY A 18 1.16 15.86 -7.55
C GLY A 18 1.06 17.26 -6.93
N GLN A 19 0.72 17.36 -5.64
CA GLN A 19 0.62 18.64 -4.94
C GLN A 19 1.93 18.98 -4.21
N ASP A 20 2.54 20.08 -4.62
CA ASP A 20 3.65 20.72 -3.90
C ASP A 20 3.14 21.45 -2.64
N ALA A 21 4.04 21.86 -1.74
CA ALA A 21 3.67 22.52 -0.48
C ALA A 21 2.76 23.76 -0.68
N ASP A 22 3.05 24.57 -1.70
CA ASP A 22 2.25 25.74 -2.05
C ASP A 22 0.85 25.35 -2.52
N LYS A 23 0.74 24.36 -3.42
CA LYS A 23 -0.55 23.86 -3.93
C LYS A 23 -1.35 23.19 -2.82
N PHE A 24 -0.68 22.53 -1.87
CA PHE A 24 -1.33 21.91 -0.71
C PHE A 24 -2.01 22.97 0.17
N SER A 25 -1.33 24.09 0.44
CA SER A 25 -1.91 25.21 1.21
C SER A 25 -3.12 25.86 0.49
N GLN A 26 -3.04 26.00 -0.84
CA GLN A 26 -4.09 26.62 -1.66
C GLN A 26 -5.29 25.72 -1.93
N SER A 27 -5.09 24.40 -2.01
CA SER A 27 -6.16 23.44 -2.33
C SER A 27 -7.31 23.39 -1.30
N ASN A 28 -7.10 23.94 -0.09
CA ASN A 28 -8.16 24.15 0.89
C ASN A 28 -8.91 25.48 0.69
N VAL A 29 -8.26 26.51 0.12
CA VAL A 29 -8.89 27.81 -0.16
C VAL A 29 -9.97 27.66 -1.25
N GLN A 30 -9.71 26.83 -2.26
CA GLN A 30 -10.66 26.59 -3.36
C GLN A 30 -11.92 25.81 -2.93
N LYS A 31 -11.83 24.91 -1.94
CA LYS A 31 -12.99 24.12 -1.47
C LYS A 31 -14.05 24.94 -0.73
N VAL A 32 -13.75 26.18 -0.36
CA VAL A 32 -14.72 27.11 0.25
C VAL A 32 -15.52 27.88 -0.81
N GLY A 33 -15.07 27.89 -2.08
CA GLY A 33 -15.73 28.63 -3.16
C GLY A 33 -17.04 28.05 -3.67
N ASP A 34 -17.22 26.73 -3.61
CA ASP A 34 -18.37 26.03 -4.24
C ASP A 34 -19.51 25.64 -3.27
N THR A 35 -19.39 25.94 -1.98
CA THR A 35 -20.43 25.67 -0.99
C THR A 35 -20.98 26.96 -0.39
N LYS A 36 -21.71 27.74 -1.20
CA LYS A 36 -22.58 28.79 -0.65
C LYS A 36 -23.72 28.14 0.15
N SER A 37 -23.83 28.56 1.41
CA SER A 37 -24.92 28.36 2.37
C SER A 37 -24.92 27.03 3.16
N LYS A 38 -24.27 27.03 4.34
CA LYS A 38 -24.96 27.12 5.65
C LYS A 38 -23.99 26.98 6.85
N SER A 39 -24.05 28.01 7.70
CA SER A 39 -23.71 28.09 9.13
C SER A 39 -22.45 27.41 9.70
N GLY A 40 -21.48 28.24 10.08
CA GLY A 40 -20.93 28.31 11.44
C GLY A 40 -20.22 27.07 12.00
N LYS A 41 -18.91 26.95 11.70
CA LYS A 41 -17.86 26.37 12.57
C LYS A 41 -16.50 26.47 11.85
N THR A 42 -15.86 27.63 11.93
CA THR A 42 -14.48 27.84 11.46
C THR A 42 -13.58 27.90 12.70
N THR A 43 -12.28 27.60 12.54
CA THR A 43 -11.14 27.84 13.48
C THR A 43 -10.53 26.66 14.26
N GLN A 44 -10.41 25.48 13.65
CA GLN A 44 -9.39 24.51 14.12
C GLN A 44 -8.71 23.71 13.01
N GLY A 45 -9.45 23.36 11.95
CA GLY A 45 -8.90 22.64 10.79
C GLY A 45 -7.89 23.46 9.98
N ASP A 46 -8.15 24.76 9.77
CA ASP A 46 -7.32 25.62 8.92
C ASP A 46 -5.91 25.84 9.49
N GLY A 47 -5.79 25.95 10.82
CA GLY A 47 -4.49 26.07 11.49
C GLY A 47 -3.64 24.81 11.40
N ILE A 48 -4.25 23.63 11.37
CA ILE A 48 -3.51 22.37 11.22
C ILE A 48 -2.98 22.25 9.78
N HIS A 49 -3.79 22.60 8.78
CA HIS A 49 -3.38 22.52 7.38
C HIS A 49 -2.25 23.49 7.03
N SER A 50 -2.26 24.72 7.55
CA SER A 50 -1.18 25.68 7.34
C SER A 50 0.12 25.24 8.01
N VAL A 51 0.03 24.67 9.22
CA VAL A 51 1.19 24.09 9.90
C VAL A 51 1.75 22.90 9.13
N VAL A 52 0.91 22.01 8.60
CA VAL A 52 1.36 20.88 7.76
C VAL A 52 2.01 21.37 6.46
N ALA A 53 1.49 22.43 5.83
CA ALA A 53 2.11 23.01 4.64
C ALA A 53 3.50 23.59 4.92
N LEU A 54 3.66 24.30 6.05
CA LEU A 54 4.94 24.82 6.48
C LEU A 54 5.93 23.69 6.80
N ILE A 55 5.48 22.64 7.50
CA ILE A 55 6.33 21.47 7.77
C ILE A 55 6.72 20.78 6.46
N TYR A 56 5.81 20.66 5.50
CA TYR A 56 6.10 20.07 4.20
C TYR A 56 7.16 20.87 3.44
N GLU A 57 7.08 22.21 3.43
CA GLU A 57 8.09 23.05 2.79
C GLU A 57 9.48 22.87 3.43
N GLN A 58 9.56 22.85 4.76
CA GLN A 58 10.82 22.62 5.46
C GLN A 58 11.35 21.20 5.22
N TYR A 59 10.48 20.20 5.20
CA TYR A 59 10.82 18.81 4.91
C TYR A 59 11.47 18.66 3.53
N GLU A 60 10.83 19.22 2.49
CA GLU A 60 11.37 19.26 1.13
C GLU A 60 12.72 19.98 1.05
N ARG A 61 12.86 21.10 1.77
CA ARG A 61 14.12 21.85 1.82
C ARG A 61 15.24 21.00 2.42
N MET A 62 14.98 20.30 3.52
CA MET A 62 15.96 19.44 4.17
C MET A 62 16.37 18.26 3.30
N LEU A 63 15.43 17.61 2.62
CA LEU A 63 15.73 16.54 1.66
C LEU A 63 16.67 17.02 0.56
N ARG A 64 16.39 18.20 -0.02
CA ARG A 64 17.23 18.79 -1.08
C ARG A 64 18.63 19.16 -0.61
N LEU A 65 18.75 19.76 0.57
CA LEU A 65 20.05 20.11 1.14
C LEU A 65 20.93 18.88 1.36
N ASN A 66 20.32 17.76 1.72
CA ASN A 66 21.02 16.48 1.93
C ASN A 66 21.13 15.64 0.66
N ASN A 67 20.77 16.17 -0.52
CA ASN A 67 20.71 15.43 -1.78
C ASN A 67 20.00 14.06 -1.65
N SER A 68 18.93 14.03 -0.86
CA SER A 68 18.19 12.82 -0.48
C SER A 68 16.78 12.85 -1.08
N LEU A 69 16.22 11.67 -1.32
CA LEU A 69 14.87 11.49 -1.89
C LEU A 69 14.08 10.52 -1.02
N ASP A 70 12.79 10.79 -0.82
CA ASP A 70 11.88 9.81 -0.24
C ASP A 70 11.27 8.89 -1.32
N PHE A 71 10.46 7.92 -0.90
CA PHE A 71 9.82 6.98 -1.84
C PHE A 71 8.83 7.65 -2.80
N ASP A 72 8.12 8.69 -2.35
CA ASP A 72 7.15 9.39 -3.18
C ASP A 72 7.85 10.30 -4.20
N ASP A 73 9.01 10.85 -3.83
CA ASP A 73 9.86 11.66 -4.68
C ASP A 73 10.35 10.89 -5.90
N LEU A 74 10.62 9.59 -5.79
CA LEU A 74 10.99 8.76 -6.93
C LEU A 74 9.93 8.84 -8.04
N LEU A 75 8.64 8.86 -7.68
CA LEU A 75 7.54 9.01 -8.62
C LEU A 75 7.47 10.45 -9.16
N VAL A 76 7.57 11.44 -8.28
CA VAL A 76 7.48 12.86 -8.65
C VAL A 76 8.61 13.26 -9.61
N TYR A 77 9.85 12.89 -9.30
CA TYR A 77 10.99 13.15 -10.17
C TYR A 77 10.96 12.31 -11.44
N GLY A 78 10.48 11.06 -11.37
CA GLY A 78 10.23 10.26 -12.58
C GLY A 78 9.31 10.99 -13.56
N VAL A 79 8.17 11.50 -13.08
CA VAL A 79 7.23 12.29 -13.90
C VAL A 79 7.87 13.58 -14.42
N LYS A 80 8.65 14.30 -13.61
CA LYS A 80 9.38 15.51 -14.04
C LYS A 80 10.40 15.19 -15.15
N LEU A 81 11.13 14.08 -15.01
CA LEU A 81 12.13 13.65 -15.98
C LEU A 81 11.50 13.33 -17.34
N PHE A 82 10.49 12.46 -17.36
CA PHE A 82 9.87 12.03 -18.61
C PHE A 82 8.97 13.08 -19.25
N SER A 83 8.48 14.05 -18.48
CA SER A 83 7.76 15.21 -19.03
C SER A 83 8.69 16.22 -19.70
N GLY A 84 9.90 16.43 -19.17
CA GLY A 84 10.91 17.33 -19.74
C GLY A 84 11.73 16.72 -20.88
N TYR A 85 12.06 15.43 -20.77
CA TYR A 85 12.96 14.72 -21.69
C TYR A 85 12.31 13.44 -22.21
N ARG A 86 11.53 13.56 -23.29
CA ARG A 86 10.78 12.43 -23.85
C ARG A 86 11.68 11.31 -24.41
N ASP A 87 12.86 11.67 -24.88
CA ASP A 87 13.81 10.70 -25.45
C ASP A 87 14.34 9.71 -24.42
N SER A 88 14.32 10.10 -23.14
CA SER A 88 14.74 9.25 -22.02
C SER A 88 13.86 8.00 -21.82
N ALA A 89 12.68 7.93 -22.45
CA ALA A 89 11.76 6.80 -22.36
C ALA A 89 11.79 5.87 -23.59
N GLN A 90 12.62 6.15 -24.61
CA GLN A 90 12.64 5.37 -25.86
C GLN A 90 13.08 3.91 -25.70
N TRP A 91 13.78 3.58 -24.62
CA TRP A 91 14.17 2.20 -24.30
C TRP A 91 12.96 1.31 -24.00
N CYS A 92 11.85 1.88 -23.55
CA CYS A 92 10.64 1.14 -23.25
C CYS A 92 9.79 1.03 -24.52
N ARG A 93 9.61 -0.18 -25.04
CA ARG A 93 8.79 -0.45 -26.25
C ARG A 93 7.36 -0.86 -25.94
N HIS A 94 7.14 -1.50 -24.80
CA HIS A 94 5.84 -1.98 -24.38
C HIS A 94 5.69 -1.75 -22.88
N VAL A 95 4.60 -1.09 -22.50
CA VAL A 95 4.25 -0.88 -21.09
C VAL A 95 3.15 -1.88 -20.73
N LEU A 96 3.41 -2.73 -19.73
CA LEU A 96 2.43 -3.64 -19.14
C LEU A 96 2.17 -3.20 -17.71
N VAL A 97 0.91 -2.93 -17.39
CA VAL A 97 0.48 -2.52 -16.05
C VAL A 97 -0.53 -3.52 -15.53
N ASP A 98 -0.24 -4.08 -14.37
CA ASP A 98 -1.16 -4.92 -13.61
C ASP A 98 -1.71 -4.15 -12.41
N GLU A 99 -2.83 -4.61 -11.84
CA GLU A 99 -3.50 -3.99 -10.68
C GLU A 99 -3.77 -2.48 -10.83
N PHE A 100 -4.20 -2.07 -12.02
CA PHE A 100 -4.39 -0.64 -12.33
C PHE A 100 -5.40 0.07 -11.41
N GLN A 101 -6.34 -0.68 -10.84
CA GLN A 101 -7.35 -0.14 -9.93
C GLN A 101 -6.79 0.45 -8.63
N ASP A 102 -5.54 0.11 -8.27
CA ASP A 102 -4.86 0.58 -7.06
C ASP A 102 -3.82 1.70 -7.35
N THR A 103 -3.81 2.23 -8.58
CA THR A 103 -2.84 3.25 -8.99
C THR A 103 -3.20 4.66 -8.52
N ASN A 104 -2.17 5.45 -8.20
CA ASN A 104 -2.31 6.87 -7.86
C ASN A 104 -2.09 7.80 -9.08
N ILE A 105 -2.35 9.11 -8.92
CA ILE A 105 -2.27 10.10 -10.02
C ILE A 105 -0.84 10.18 -10.58
N MET A 106 0.18 10.18 -9.71
CA MET A 106 1.57 10.27 -10.15
C MET A 106 2.03 9.02 -10.91
N GLN A 107 1.59 7.84 -10.48
CA GLN A 107 1.82 6.59 -11.19
C GLN A 107 1.12 6.59 -12.55
N TYR A 108 -0.12 7.06 -12.61
CA TYR A 108 -0.85 7.22 -13.87
C TYR A 108 -0.12 8.17 -14.83
N GLU A 109 0.32 9.34 -14.36
CA GLU A 109 1.08 10.29 -15.16
C GLU A 109 2.39 9.69 -15.67
N LEU A 110 3.12 8.97 -14.80
CA LEU A 110 4.34 8.28 -15.17
C LEU A 110 4.08 7.24 -16.28
N MET A 111 3.06 6.39 -16.12
CA MET A 111 2.65 5.42 -17.13
C MET A 111 2.26 6.11 -18.44
N ARG A 112 1.57 7.25 -18.37
CA ARG A 112 1.16 8.02 -19.55
C ARG A 112 2.36 8.54 -20.33
N PHE A 113 3.40 9.05 -19.66
CA PHE A 113 4.62 9.49 -20.33
C PHE A 113 5.40 8.33 -20.96
N LEU A 114 5.50 7.20 -20.27
CA LEU A 114 6.13 5.98 -20.82
C LEU A 114 5.33 5.41 -22.00
N ALA A 115 4.00 5.38 -21.91
CA ALA A 115 3.10 4.96 -22.99
C ALA A 115 3.21 5.91 -24.20
N ALA A 116 3.35 7.21 -23.97
CA ALA A 116 3.51 8.19 -25.04
C ALA A 116 4.84 8.02 -25.80
N ALA A 117 5.90 7.55 -25.14
CA ALA A 117 7.18 7.27 -25.79
C ALA A 117 7.17 5.93 -26.54
N SER A 118 6.58 4.89 -25.94
CA SER A 118 6.50 3.54 -26.49
C SER A 118 5.42 3.35 -27.57
N GLY A 119 4.35 4.14 -27.52
CA GLY A 119 3.16 3.99 -28.37
C GLY A 119 2.30 2.76 -28.04
N CYS A 120 2.64 1.98 -27.01
CA CYS A 120 1.98 0.72 -26.66
C CYS A 120 1.85 0.57 -25.15
N ILE A 121 0.61 0.47 -24.66
CA ILE A 121 0.32 0.15 -23.26
C ILE A 121 -0.78 -0.91 -23.18
N THR A 122 -0.59 -1.90 -22.30
CA THR A 122 -1.62 -2.85 -21.90
C THR A 122 -1.84 -2.72 -20.40
N VAL A 123 -3.10 -2.57 -20.00
CA VAL A 123 -3.49 -2.34 -18.62
C VAL A 123 -4.47 -3.44 -18.21
N VAL A 124 -4.18 -4.07 -17.09
CA VAL A 124 -5.02 -5.09 -16.44
C VAL A 124 -5.42 -4.58 -15.07
N GLY A 125 -6.68 -4.84 -14.70
CA GLY A 125 -7.19 -4.48 -13.38
C GLY A 125 -8.66 -4.82 -13.20
N ASP A 126 -9.10 -4.88 -11.94
CA ASP A 126 -10.47 -5.17 -11.57
C ASP A 126 -11.06 -4.09 -10.64
N PRO A 127 -11.98 -3.21 -11.12
CA PRO A 127 -12.60 -2.18 -10.30
C PRO A 127 -13.36 -2.71 -9.07
N ASP A 128 -13.83 -3.96 -9.10
CA ASP A 128 -14.55 -4.55 -7.97
C ASP A 128 -13.63 -4.86 -6.77
N GLN A 129 -12.30 -4.84 -6.98
CA GLN A 129 -11.30 -5.07 -5.93
C GLN A 129 -10.93 -3.80 -5.15
N SER A 130 -11.05 -2.60 -5.74
CA SER A 130 -10.68 -1.34 -5.08
C SER A 130 -11.86 -0.46 -4.66
N ASN A 131 -13.02 -0.55 -5.33
CA ASN A 131 -14.08 0.44 -5.17
C ASN A 131 -15.48 -0.14 -4.89
N LYS A 132 -16.33 0.66 -4.23
CA LYS A 132 -17.73 0.31 -3.92
C LYS A 132 -18.67 0.51 -5.10
N LEU A 133 -18.26 1.28 -6.10
CA LEU A 133 -18.99 1.50 -7.34
C LEU A 133 -18.75 0.31 -8.27
N ARG A 134 -19.47 -0.78 -8.00
CA ARG A 134 -19.34 -2.04 -8.74
C ARG A 134 -19.96 -1.94 -10.12
N ILE A 135 -19.21 -2.40 -11.11
CA ILE A 135 -19.72 -2.63 -12.45
C ILE A 135 -20.25 -4.07 -12.47
N PRO A 136 -21.51 -4.33 -12.85
CA PRO A 136 -22.06 -5.67 -12.77
C PRO A 136 -21.33 -6.61 -13.74
N LYS A 137 -20.53 -7.53 -13.21
CA LYS A 137 -19.83 -8.59 -13.95
C LYS A 137 -20.36 -9.95 -13.50
N LYS A 138 -20.50 -10.88 -14.45
CA LYS A 138 -20.85 -12.28 -14.15
C LYS A 138 -19.58 -13.12 -14.12
N LEU A 139 -19.28 -13.69 -12.96
CA LEU A 139 -18.22 -14.68 -12.80
C LEU A 139 -18.84 -16.06 -12.83
N HIS A 140 -18.33 -16.91 -13.71
CA HIS A 140 -18.74 -18.30 -13.83
C HIS A 140 -17.55 -19.19 -13.49
N THR A 141 -17.79 -20.24 -12.69
CA THR A 141 -16.77 -21.24 -12.40
C THR A 141 -16.85 -22.38 -13.41
N SER A 142 -15.70 -22.81 -13.93
CA SER A 142 -15.59 -24.03 -14.73
C SER A 142 -15.44 -25.29 -13.87
N TYR A 143 -15.30 -25.13 -12.55
CA TYR A 143 -15.09 -26.23 -11.61
C TYR A 143 -16.40 -26.75 -11.01
N GLN A 144 -16.39 -28.02 -10.62
CA GLN A 144 -17.48 -28.62 -9.85
C GLN A 144 -17.60 -27.98 -8.47
N LEU A 145 -18.78 -28.10 -7.85
CA LEU A 145 -19.04 -27.51 -6.55
C LEU A 145 -18.14 -28.14 -5.48
N GLY A 146 -17.30 -27.31 -4.84
CA GLY A 146 -16.41 -27.73 -3.77
C GLY A 146 -17.07 -27.74 -2.37
N PRO A 147 -16.27 -27.97 -1.31
CA PRO A 147 -16.72 -27.84 0.07
C PRO A 147 -17.33 -26.46 0.33
N ARG A 148 -18.42 -26.41 1.11
CA ARG A 148 -19.06 -25.14 1.46
C ARG A 148 -18.16 -24.33 2.40
N PRO A 149 -18.06 -23.00 2.22
CA PRO A 149 -17.40 -22.14 3.18
C PRO A 149 -18.01 -22.31 4.58
N MET A 150 -17.16 -22.43 5.59
CA MET A 150 -17.57 -22.55 6.99
C MET A 150 -17.36 -21.22 7.70
N LEU A 151 -18.40 -20.75 8.40
CA LEU A 151 -18.31 -19.61 9.31
C LEU A 151 -18.46 -20.12 10.74
N ARG A 152 -17.52 -19.75 11.62
CA ARG A 152 -17.55 -20.11 13.04
C ARG A 152 -17.15 -18.90 13.88
N SER A 153 -17.91 -18.67 14.95
CA SER A 153 -17.64 -17.61 15.93
C SER A 153 -17.01 -18.19 17.19
N PHE A 154 -16.07 -17.46 17.76
CA PHE A 154 -15.38 -17.81 19.00
C PHE A 154 -15.54 -16.69 20.03
N VAL A 155 -15.40 -17.03 21.31
CA VAL A 155 -15.51 -16.06 22.40
C VAL A 155 -14.18 -15.33 22.61
N SER A 156 -13.06 -16.01 22.34
CA SER A 156 -11.71 -15.49 22.48
C SER A 156 -10.87 -15.75 21.23
N GLU A 157 -9.96 -14.81 20.92
CA GLU A 157 -8.93 -14.99 19.89
C GLU A 157 -8.03 -16.20 20.14
N HIS A 158 -7.81 -16.58 21.41
CA HIS A 158 -7.02 -17.75 21.76
C HIS A 158 -7.73 -19.06 21.38
N GLU A 159 -9.05 -19.11 21.55
CA GLU A 159 -9.86 -20.27 21.15
C GLU A 159 -9.94 -20.39 19.63
N GLU A 160 -10.10 -19.26 18.93
CA GLU A 160 -10.07 -19.19 17.48
C GLU A 160 -8.74 -19.70 16.92
N ALA A 161 -7.62 -19.19 17.45
CA ALA A 161 -6.28 -19.59 17.05
C ALA A 161 -6.01 -21.08 17.31
N ALA A 162 -6.39 -21.59 18.49
CA ALA A 162 -6.25 -23.00 18.82
C ALA A 162 -7.09 -23.89 17.90
N PHE A 163 -8.32 -23.50 17.62
CA PHE A 163 -9.19 -24.20 16.67
C PHE A 163 -8.58 -24.24 15.27
N LEU A 164 -8.07 -23.10 14.77
CA LEU A 164 -7.46 -23.01 13.46
C LEU A 164 -6.26 -23.94 13.31
N ALA A 165 -5.38 -23.98 14.32
CA ALA A 165 -4.21 -24.87 14.30
C ALA A 165 -4.61 -26.35 14.27
N VAL A 166 -5.56 -26.76 15.13
CA VAL A 166 -6.07 -28.13 15.16
C VAL A 166 -6.75 -28.50 13.85
N GLU A 167 -7.51 -27.59 13.26
CA GLU A 167 -8.26 -27.84 12.03
C GLU A 167 -7.34 -27.99 10.81
N ILE A 168 -6.30 -27.15 10.67
CA ILE A 168 -5.29 -27.31 9.60
C ILE A 168 -4.63 -28.68 9.71
N LYS A 169 -4.20 -29.07 10.92
CA LYS A 169 -3.60 -30.37 11.18
C LYS A 169 -4.54 -31.53 10.86
N ARG A 170 -5.81 -31.39 11.21
CA ARG A 170 -6.86 -32.38 10.90
C ARG A 170 -7.04 -32.53 9.39
N ILE A 171 -7.09 -31.43 8.63
CA ILE A 171 -7.26 -31.47 7.16
C ILE A 171 -6.03 -32.09 6.50
N VAL A 172 -4.82 -31.70 6.88
CA VAL A 172 -3.57 -32.29 6.35
C VAL A 172 -3.51 -33.79 6.63
N ALA A 173 -3.88 -34.23 7.83
CA ALA A 173 -3.93 -35.65 8.19
C ALA A 173 -4.95 -36.44 7.37
N LEU A 174 -6.13 -35.87 7.11
CA LEU A 174 -7.19 -36.52 6.33
C LEU A 174 -6.94 -36.49 4.82
N ALA A 175 -6.15 -35.54 4.33
CA ALA A 175 -5.84 -35.39 2.91
C ALA A 175 -4.89 -36.48 2.38
N GLY A 176 -4.32 -37.33 3.24
CA GLY A 176 -3.49 -38.46 2.80
C GLY A 176 -2.25 -38.05 1.99
N GLY A 177 -1.72 -36.85 2.24
CA GLY A 177 -0.58 -36.28 1.48
C GLY A 177 -0.97 -35.46 0.25
N MET A 178 -2.26 -35.29 -0.06
CA MET A 178 -2.71 -34.41 -1.15
C MET A 178 -2.60 -32.93 -0.82
N LEU A 179 -2.62 -32.57 0.46
CA LEU A 179 -2.47 -31.19 0.95
C LEU A 179 -1.32 -31.12 1.94
N HIS A 180 -0.51 -30.08 1.81
CA HIS A 180 0.62 -29.76 2.68
C HIS A 180 0.36 -28.45 3.41
N TYR A 181 1.13 -28.17 4.47
CA TYR A 181 1.00 -26.91 5.20
C TYR A 181 1.19 -25.65 4.33
N GLY A 182 1.90 -25.76 3.21
CA GLY A 182 2.09 -24.66 2.25
C GLY A 182 0.83 -24.29 1.44
N ASP A 183 -0.18 -25.16 1.42
CA ASP A 183 -1.45 -24.92 0.70
C ASP A 183 -2.45 -24.09 1.53
N PHE A 184 -2.10 -23.75 2.77
CA PHE A 184 -2.95 -23.00 3.69
C PHE A 184 -2.46 -21.56 3.84
N ALA A 185 -3.38 -20.61 3.75
CA ALA A 185 -3.15 -19.20 4.03
C ALA A 185 -4.15 -18.69 5.07
N VAL A 186 -3.64 -17.97 6.07
CA VAL A 186 -4.46 -17.31 7.10
C VAL A 186 -4.44 -15.81 6.84
N LEU A 187 -5.59 -15.25 6.46
CA LEU A 187 -5.73 -13.82 6.14
C LEU A 187 -6.27 -13.07 7.34
N LEU A 188 -5.53 -12.08 7.82
CA LEU A 188 -5.87 -11.28 9.00
C LEU A 188 -6.10 -9.83 8.60
N ARG A 189 -7.06 -9.18 9.26
CA ARG A 189 -7.29 -7.75 9.07
C ARG A 189 -6.24 -6.88 9.77
N PHE A 190 -5.75 -7.33 10.93
CA PHE A 190 -4.80 -6.61 11.77
C PHE A 190 -3.65 -7.51 12.19
N ASN A 191 -2.43 -7.00 12.04
CA ASN A 191 -1.21 -7.74 12.40
C ASN A 191 -1.10 -8.03 13.90
N ALA A 192 -1.79 -7.28 14.76
CA ALA A 192 -1.76 -7.48 16.21
C ALA A 192 -2.22 -8.89 16.63
N ILE A 193 -3.13 -9.50 15.87
CA ILE A 193 -3.71 -10.83 16.16
C ILE A 193 -2.76 -11.96 15.72
N SER A 194 -1.79 -11.66 14.84
CA SER A 194 -0.88 -12.68 14.26
C SER A 194 -0.12 -13.47 15.32
N ARG A 195 0.30 -12.82 16.41
CA ARG A 195 1.07 -13.45 17.49
C ARG A 195 0.29 -14.57 18.20
N THR A 196 -1.00 -14.35 18.42
CA THR A 196 -1.87 -15.35 19.07
C THR A 196 -2.01 -16.60 18.19
N ILE A 197 -2.09 -16.42 16.87
CA ILE A 197 -2.16 -17.50 15.89
C ILE A 197 -0.82 -18.23 15.75
N GLU A 198 0.29 -17.49 15.68
CA GLU A 198 1.64 -18.05 15.61
C GLU A 198 1.93 -18.96 16.81
N ASN A 199 1.63 -18.50 18.02
CA ASN A 199 1.80 -19.30 19.24
C ASN A 199 0.98 -20.60 19.20
N ALA A 200 -0.25 -20.55 18.66
CA ALA A 200 -1.11 -21.73 18.53
C ALA A 200 -0.57 -22.72 17.48
N LEU A 201 -0.10 -22.23 16.33
CA LEU A 201 0.52 -23.07 15.29
C LEU A 201 1.82 -23.71 15.78
N GLN A 202 2.65 -22.95 16.51
CA GLN A 202 3.89 -23.44 17.10
C GLN A 202 3.63 -24.55 18.13
N LYS A 203 2.60 -24.39 18.98
CA LYS A 203 2.18 -25.41 19.94
C LYS A 203 1.82 -26.74 19.26
N GLU A 204 1.18 -26.67 18.10
CA GLU A 204 0.81 -27.85 17.30
C GLU A 204 1.93 -28.38 16.38
N ARG A 205 3.10 -27.73 16.40
CA ARG A 205 4.29 -28.01 15.55
C ARG A 205 4.01 -27.83 14.06
N ILE A 206 3.19 -26.84 13.71
CA ILE A 206 2.87 -26.50 12.33
C ILE A 206 3.86 -25.42 11.86
N PRO A 207 4.59 -25.63 10.75
CA PRO A 207 5.46 -24.59 10.20
C PRO A 207 4.61 -23.44 9.66
N CYS A 208 4.94 -22.20 10.05
CA CYS A 208 4.27 -21.00 9.57
C CYS A 208 5.28 -19.93 9.14
N ARG A 209 4.90 -19.12 8.15
CA ARG A 209 5.65 -17.95 7.70
C ARG A 209 4.75 -16.73 7.78
N ILE A 210 5.16 -15.73 8.55
CA ILE A 210 4.45 -14.45 8.64
C ILE A 210 4.90 -13.58 7.47
N LEU A 211 3.93 -13.11 6.68
CA LEU A 211 4.14 -12.12 5.62
C LEU A 211 3.64 -10.76 6.12
N GLY A 212 4.49 -9.73 6.08
CA GLY A 212 4.14 -8.37 6.54
C GLY A 212 4.26 -8.11 8.05
N GLY A 213 5.00 -8.96 8.79
CA GLY A 213 5.43 -8.68 10.17
C GLY A 213 6.46 -7.55 10.25
N HIS A 214 7.13 -7.35 11.39
CA HIS A 214 8.21 -6.35 11.52
C HIS A 214 9.15 -6.44 10.32
N LYS A 215 9.12 -5.42 9.46
CA LYS A 215 9.94 -5.35 8.26
C LYS A 215 11.38 -5.50 8.73
N PHE A 216 12.04 -6.53 8.25
CA PHE A 216 13.42 -6.86 8.62
C PHE A 216 14.33 -5.62 8.56
N PHE A 217 14.12 -4.76 7.54
CA PHE A 217 14.84 -3.51 7.31
C PHE A 217 14.46 -2.32 8.20
N GLU A 218 13.40 -2.41 9.01
CA GLU A 218 13.01 -1.36 9.96
C GLU A 218 13.51 -1.65 11.39
N ARG A 219 14.24 -2.75 11.59
CA ARG A 219 14.88 -3.05 12.87
C ARG A 219 16.07 -2.10 13.05
N SER A 220 16.20 -1.48 14.22
CA SER A 220 17.31 -0.56 14.53
C SER A 220 18.68 -1.19 14.22
N GLU A 221 18.84 -2.48 14.53
CA GLU A 221 20.03 -3.28 14.25
C GLU A 221 20.42 -3.34 12.77
N VAL A 222 19.42 -3.28 11.87
CA VAL A 222 19.61 -3.33 10.41
C VAL A 222 19.74 -1.92 9.83
N CYS A 223 19.06 -0.92 10.41
CA CYS A 223 19.21 0.48 10.01
C CYS A 223 20.58 1.07 10.40
N ASP A 224 21.16 0.63 11.51
CA ASP A 224 22.45 1.13 12.01
C ASP A 224 23.66 0.49 11.30
N ALA A 225 23.44 -0.55 10.47
CA ALA A 225 24.49 -1.19 9.72
C ALA A 225 24.90 -0.31 8.53
N PRO A 226 26.16 0.13 8.42
CA PRO A 226 26.62 0.84 7.23
C PRO A 226 26.52 -0.07 6.00
N PRO A 227 26.13 0.47 4.83
CA PRO A 227 26.10 -0.33 3.60
C PRO A 227 27.47 -0.94 3.36
N GLN A 228 27.52 -2.25 3.11
CA GLN A 228 28.76 -2.91 2.71
C GLN A 228 29.22 -2.25 1.41
N GLU A 229 30.43 -1.68 1.43
CA GLU A 229 31.09 -1.24 0.21
C GLU A 229 31.30 -2.48 -0.66
N ASP A 230 30.47 -2.64 -1.69
CA ASP A 230 30.73 -3.58 -2.76
C ASP A 230 32.05 -3.11 -3.42
N ASN A 231 33.14 -3.84 -3.12
CA ASN A 231 34.39 -3.73 -3.83
C ASN A 231 34.13 -4.06 -5.31
N VAL A 232 33.93 -3.02 -6.11
CA VAL A 232 33.93 -3.11 -7.56
C VAL A 232 35.39 -3.36 -7.98
N ALA A 233 35.68 -4.60 -8.33
CA ALA A 233 36.92 -5.01 -9.00
C ALA A 233 36.94 -4.59 -10.47
#